data_AF-A0A851LQG5-F1
#
_entry.id   AF-A0A851LQG5-F1
#
_cell.length_a   1.000
_cell.length_b   1.000
_cell.length_c   1.000
_cell.angle_alpha   90.00
_cell.angle_beta   90.00
_cell.angle_gamma   90.00
#
_symmetry.space_group_name_H-M   'P 1'
#
loop_
_entity.id
_entity.type
_entity.pdbx_description
1 polymer ?
#
loop_
_entity_poly.entity_id
_entity_poly.type
_entity_poly.pdbx_seq_one_letter_code
_entity_poly.pdbx_strand_id
1 'polypeptide(L)'
;LKKPNKLFLFFFSFQNEINEVPFFDIQLPYELALKIFQYLSKTELGRCAQVSRTWKVLAEDEVLWYRLCQQEGYLLDTSISDHSCWKLALRNCRARERTLKTNWKNRIGAVSQLQYEPGKTLCDVHSCDGVVIAGYTSGDVRLWDTRTWDYTAPILEPMHGPGDAGPQPHVSFVRINSSLAVAVYEDGTVSVWDLMFGREPIHRYQHNQRIQALALGSKGATVATASGFEVRVESPNDRGFWQTTETYEIQKLVNFLNLVPDVTGSPVTVAAAEDVVYLLKAEDPGKILHSVYGQPVTCLDVSAHEAAFGVKTFGWLLNEPNQILLYNLETSQCLKKMGNSIGDFTCVNLQNSPPNMLVTGNKDRRVRVFDLRRSESLCSLYAHQLGVSAVQMDDWKIVSGGEEGLVCVWDQRMGTKLWEMHARHPVRHVWFDSHSLITANIPDEKAPRGASIMDDDLAMHRKHQGIIYAYEFSVDQLAVESVLPICRSSYDEVTGYNYNVGLAVPYDNI
;
A
#
# COMPACT_ATOMS: atom_id res chain seq x y z
N LEU A 1 17.05 -27.64 -10.70
CA LEU A 1 17.30 -28.46 -11.91
C LEU A 1 18.27 -27.72 -12.84
N LYS A 2 19.58 -28.01 -12.73
CA LYS A 2 20.66 -27.42 -13.55
C LYS A 2 20.92 -28.32 -14.77
N LYS A 3 20.30 -28.06 -15.92
CA LYS A 3 20.65 -28.72 -17.20
C LYS A 3 20.55 -27.84 -18.49
N PRO A 4 20.80 -26.51 -18.51
CA PRO A 4 20.86 -25.79 -19.79
C PRO A 4 22.18 -25.99 -20.56
N ASN A 5 23.29 -26.32 -19.89
CA ASN A 5 24.62 -26.30 -20.53
C ASN A 5 24.93 -27.48 -21.46
N LYS A 6 24.15 -28.58 -21.44
CA LYS A 6 24.44 -29.75 -22.27
C LYS A 6 23.99 -29.58 -23.73
N LEU A 7 22.90 -28.86 -23.99
CA LEU A 7 22.47 -28.56 -25.37
C LEU A 7 23.47 -27.61 -26.04
N PHE A 8 23.95 -26.61 -25.31
CA PHE A 8 24.90 -25.61 -25.82
C PHE A 8 26.26 -26.22 -26.21
N LEU A 9 26.78 -27.15 -25.40
CA LEU A 9 28.01 -27.89 -25.72
C LEU A 9 27.82 -28.89 -26.86
N PHE A 10 26.62 -29.45 -27.02
CA PHE A 10 26.30 -30.32 -28.15
C PHE A 10 26.28 -29.54 -29.48
N PHE A 11 25.76 -28.31 -29.47
CA PHE A 11 25.77 -27.42 -30.65
C PHE A 11 27.18 -26.94 -31.04
N PHE A 12 28.01 -26.55 -30.07
CA PHE A 12 29.40 -26.15 -30.35
C PHE A 12 30.28 -27.31 -30.82
N SER A 13 30.02 -28.54 -30.34
CA SER A 13 30.69 -29.75 -30.82
C SER A 13 30.43 -30.03 -32.29
N PHE A 14 29.25 -29.68 -32.82
CA PHE A 14 28.92 -29.81 -34.24
C PHE A 14 29.50 -28.68 -35.09
N GLN A 15 29.88 -27.56 -34.47
CA GLN A 15 30.38 -26.37 -35.15
C GLN A 15 31.82 -26.53 -35.66
N ASN A 16 32.56 -27.53 -35.18
CA ASN A 16 33.92 -27.81 -35.63
C ASN A 16 34.01 -28.85 -36.77
N GLU A 17 32.91 -29.54 -37.13
CA GLU A 17 32.94 -30.57 -38.19
C GLU A 17 32.09 -30.25 -39.43
N ILE A 18 31.28 -29.17 -39.43
CA ILE A 18 30.41 -28.82 -40.57
C ILE A 18 30.71 -27.38 -40.99
N ASN A 19 31.75 -27.21 -41.79
CA ASN A 19 32.18 -25.91 -42.29
C ASN A 19 31.46 -25.44 -43.57
N GLU A 20 30.35 -26.04 -44.02
CA GLU A 20 29.82 -25.69 -45.35
C GLU A 20 28.30 -25.49 -45.53
N VAL A 21 27.46 -25.59 -44.49
CA VAL A 21 26.03 -25.22 -44.66
C VAL A 21 25.55 -24.41 -43.46
N PRO A 22 25.11 -23.16 -43.62
CA PRO A 22 24.42 -22.46 -42.56
C PRO A 22 23.10 -23.19 -42.32
N PHE A 23 23.04 -23.95 -41.23
CA PHE A 23 21.89 -24.79 -40.83
C PHE A 23 20.53 -24.07 -40.91
N PHE A 24 20.51 -22.76 -40.63
CA PHE A 24 19.31 -21.92 -40.69
C PHE A 24 19.05 -21.26 -42.05
N ASP A 25 20.01 -21.26 -42.99
CA ASP A 25 19.84 -20.60 -44.29
C ASP A 25 19.28 -21.54 -45.35
N ILE A 26 19.43 -22.86 -45.19
CA ILE A 26 19.10 -23.84 -46.25
C ILE A 26 18.11 -24.94 -45.81
N GLN A 27 17.99 -25.26 -44.51
CA GLN A 27 17.32 -26.50 -44.08
C GLN A 27 16.10 -26.34 -43.17
N LEU A 28 15.88 -25.17 -42.56
CA LEU A 28 14.87 -25.03 -41.51
C LEU A 28 13.78 -24.02 -41.89
N PRO A 29 12.49 -24.41 -41.95
CA PRO A 29 11.37 -23.49 -42.08
C PRO A 29 11.40 -22.38 -41.03
N TYR A 30 10.98 -21.19 -41.43
CA TYR A 30 10.99 -19.97 -40.60
C TYR A 30 10.31 -20.20 -39.23
N GLU A 31 9.19 -20.92 -39.21
CA GLU A 31 8.38 -21.18 -38.02
C GLU A 31 9.10 -22.12 -37.04
N LEU A 32 9.86 -23.08 -37.56
CA LEU A 32 10.66 -23.98 -36.72
C LEU A 32 11.86 -23.23 -36.13
N ALA A 33 12.43 -22.27 -36.86
CA ALA A 33 13.53 -21.45 -36.38
C ALA A 33 13.04 -20.54 -35.24
N LEU A 34 11.88 -19.90 -35.41
CA LEU A 34 11.23 -19.13 -34.34
C LEU A 34 10.90 -20.00 -33.11
N LYS A 35 10.44 -21.24 -33.31
CA LYS A 35 10.22 -22.19 -32.19
C LYS A 35 11.48 -22.58 -31.45
N ILE A 36 12.66 -22.49 -32.06
CA ILE A 36 13.93 -22.70 -31.37
C ILE A 36 14.30 -21.41 -30.62
N PHE A 37 14.17 -20.26 -31.28
CA PHE A 37 14.54 -18.96 -30.74
C PHE A 37 13.66 -18.53 -29.56
N GLN A 38 12.42 -19.02 -29.47
CA GLN A 38 11.54 -18.76 -28.33
C GLN A 38 12.07 -19.30 -26.98
N TYR A 39 13.00 -20.26 -27.01
CA TYR A 39 13.63 -20.81 -25.80
C TYR A 39 14.89 -20.04 -25.37
N LEU A 40 15.32 -19.07 -26.18
CA LEU A 40 16.51 -18.27 -25.91
C LEU A 40 16.17 -17.07 -25.04
N SER A 41 17.10 -16.72 -24.14
CA SER A 41 17.04 -15.51 -23.36
C SER A 41 17.34 -14.26 -24.21
N LYS A 42 16.91 -13.08 -23.75
CA LYS A 42 17.21 -11.78 -24.39
C LYS A 42 18.70 -11.54 -24.70
N THR A 43 19.59 -12.02 -23.82
CA THR A 43 21.05 -11.93 -24.03
C THR A 43 21.53 -12.85 -25.13
N GLU A 44 20.93 -14.03 -25.25
CA GLU A 44 21.25 -15.00 -26.30
C GLU A 44 20.70 -14.54 -27.65
N LEU A 45 19.46 -14.03 -27.70
CA LEU A 45 18.91 -13.40 -28.92
C LEU A 45 19.77 -12.23 -29.39
N GLY A 46 20.29 -11.41 -28.47
CA GLY A 46 21.24 -10.35 -28.80
C GLY A 46 22.55 -10.85 -29.40
N ARG A 47 23.04 -12.03 -28.99
CA ARG A 47 24.22 -12.69 -29.58
C ARG A 47 23.89 -13.33 -30.92
N CYS A 48 22.75 -14.00 -31.03
CA CYS A 48 22.25 -14.59 -32.28
C CYS A 48 22.12 -13.53 -33.39
N ALA A 49 21.65 -12.34 -33.05
CA ALA A 49 21.53 -11.22 -33.99
C ALA A 49 22.89 -10.74 -34.56
N GLN A 50 24.01 -11.11 -33.95
CA GLN A 50 25.37 -10.75 -34.39
C GLN A 50 26.02 -11.82 -35.26
N VAL A 51 25.41 -13.00 -35.42
CA VAL A 51 26.00 -14.15 -36.14
C VAL A 51 25.92 -13.97 -37.66
N SER A 52 24.75 -13.62 -38.20
CA SER A 52 24.54 -13.41 -39.64
C SER A 52 23.35 -12.47 -39.88
N ARG A 53 23.17 -12.02 -41.14
CA ARG A 53 22.00 -11.21 -41.54
C ARG A 53 20.69 -11.98 -41.40
N THR A 54 20.66 -13.27 -41.74
CA THR A 54 19.49 -14.14 -41.63
C THR A 54 19.11 -14.39 -40.17
N TRP A 55 20.10 -14.65 -39.31
CA TRP A 55 19.89 -14.78 -37.87
C TRP A 55 19.42 -13.48 -37.22
N LYS A 56 19.89 -12.33 -37.72
CA LYS A 56 19.40 -11.03 -37.27
C LYS A 56 17.91 -10.84 -37.53
N VAL A 57 17.43 -11.20 -38.72
CA VAL A 57 15.99 -11.14 -39.05
C VAL A 57 15.18 -12.03 -38.11
N LEU A 58 15.62 -13.28 -37.88
CA LEU A 58 14.96 -14.20 -36.95
C LEU A 58 14.98 -13.72 -35.49
N ALA A 59 16.11 -13.17 -35.03
CA ALA A 59 16.27 -12.70 -33.67
C ALA A 59 15.55 -11.37 -33.37
N GLU A 60 15.23 -10.58 -34.40
CA GLU A 60 14.51 -9.31 -34.28
C GLU A 60 12.99 -9.46 -34.49
N ASP A 61 12.49 -10.68 -34.68
CA ASP A 61 11.08 -10.99 -34.84
C ASP A 61 10.23 -10.51 -33.65
N GLU A 62 9.12 -9.83 -33.96
CA GLU A 62 8.26 -9.16 -33.00
C GLU A 62 7.57 -10.12 -32.03
N VAL A 63 7.22 -11.33 -32.48
CA VAL A 63 6.53 -12.32 -31.65
C VAL A 63 7.43 -12.81 -30.51
N LEU A 64 8.73 -12.94 -30.78
CA LEU A 64 9.72 -13.30 -29.76
C LEU A 64 9.82 -12.22 -28.69
N TRP A 65 9.96 -10.96 -29.11
CA TRP A 65 10.10 -9.84 -28.18
C TRP A 65 8.80 -9.54 -27.42
N TYR A 66 7.64 -9.69 -28.06
CA TYR A 66 6.33 -9.60 -27.41
C TYR A 66 6.18 -10.65 -26.30
N ARG A 67 6.48 -11.92 -26.59
CA ARG A 67 6.44 -12.98 -25.58
C ARG A 67 7.42 -12.75 -24.45
N LEU A 68 8.63 -12.25 -24.75
CA LEU A 68 9.60 -11.88 -23.72
C LEU A 68 9.10 -10.71 -22.85
N CYS A 69 8.36 -9.75 -23.41
CA CYS A 69 7.71 -8.70 -22.62
C CYS A 69 6.69 -9.29 -21.64
N GLN A 70 5.81 -10.17 -22.14
CA GLN A 70 4.79 -10.83 -21.32
C GLN A 70 5.41 -11.73 -20.24
N GLN A 71 6.48 -12.47 -20.56
CA GLN A 71 7.19 -13.32 -19.60
C GLN A 71 7.84 -12.51 -18.47
N GLU A 72 8.31 -11.30 -18.74
CA GLU A 72 8.86 -10.41 -17.71
C GLU A 72 7.77 -9.55 -17.03
N GLY A 73 6.49 -9.78 -17.35
CA GLY A 73 5.34 -9.13 -16.71
C GLY A 73 5.05 -7.71 -17.20
N TYR A 74 5.66 -7.25 -18.29
CA TYR A 74 5.38 -5.92 -18.85
C TYR A 74 4.22 -5.98 -19.86
N LEU A 75 3.35 -4.98 -19.83
CA LEU A 75 2.33 -4.72 -20.86
C LEU A 75 1.37 -5.91 -21.09
N LEU A 76 0.90 -6.54 -20.01
CA LEU A 76 0.07 -7.76 -20.06
C LEU A 76 -1.26 -7.59 -20.82
N ASP A 77 -1.81 -6.38 -20.86
CA ASP A 77 -3.11 -6.08 -21.50
C ASP A 77 -2.99 -5.56 -22.95
N THR A 78 -1.77 -5.51 -23.49
CA THR A 78 -1.54 -4.98 -24.85
C THR A 78 -1.57 -6.10 -25.89
N SER A 79 -2.15 -5.79 -27.05
CA SER A 79 -2.16 -6.65 -28.22
C SER A 79 -0.84 -6.52 -28.99
N ILE A 80 -0.43 -7.56 -29.73
CA ILE A 80 0.83 -7.53 -30.50
C ILE A 80 0.89 -6.37 -31.51
N SER A 81 -0.27 -5.86 -31.96
CA SER A 81 -0.38 -4.72 -32.89
C SER A 81 -0.20 -3.34 -32.25
N ASP A 82 -0.19 -3.25 -30.92
CA ASP A 82 -0.16 -1.95 -30.22
C ASP A 82 1.21 -1.26 -30.33
N HIS A 83 2.25 -2.01 -30.64
CA HIS A 83 3.61 -1.51 -30.76
C HIS A 83 4.26 -1.92 -32.08
N SER A 84 4.83 -0.93 -32.77
CA SER A 84 5.57 -1.12 -34.02
C SER A 84 6.95 -1.75 -33.84
N CYS A 85 7.48 -1.80 -32.61
CA CYS A 85 8.74 -2.47 -32.32
C CYS A 85 8.81 -2.94 -30.86
N TRP A 86 8.50 -4.22 -30.64
CA TRP A 86 8.51 -4.84 -29.31
C TRP A 86 9.89 -4.84 -28.64
N LYS A 87 10.96 -4.92 -29.42
CA LYS A 87 12.34 -4.82 -28.89
C LYS A 87 12.61 -3.44 -28.26
N LEU A 88 12.12 -2.36 -28.88
CA LEU A 88 12.25 -1.01 -28.34
C LEU A 88 11.32 -0.82 -27.14
N ALA A 89 10.08 -1.30 -27.22
CA ALA A 89 9.12 -1.26 -26.10
C ALA A 89 9.72 -1.93 -24.85
N LEU A 90 10.23 -3.17 -24.98
CA LEU A 90 10.90 -3.87 -23.88
C LEU A 90 12.08 -3.08 -23.32
N ARG A 91 12.90 -2.49 -24.20
CA ARG A 91 14.06 -1.68 -23.79
C ARG A 91 13.61 -0.46 -22.98
N ASN A 92 12.55 0.22 -23.40
CA ASN A 92 12.01 1.39 -22.73
C ASN A 92 11.38 1.02 -21.38
N CYS A 93 10.59 -0.06 -21.31
CA CYS A 93 10.03 -0.57 -20.05
C CYS A 93 11.13 -0.86 -19.03
N ARG A 94 12.20 -1.54 -19.44
CA ARG A 94 13.33 -1.85 -18.55
C ARG A 94 14.15 -0.62 -18.17
N ALA A 95 14.30 0.34 -19.07
CA ALA A 95 14.94 1.61 -18.74
C ALA A 95 14.12 2.39 -17.71
N ARG A 96 12.79 2.41 -17.86
CA ARG A 96 11.85 3.03 -16.92
C ARG A 96 11.89 2.36 -15.54
N GLU A 97 11.90 1.03 -15.48
CA GLU A 97 11.99 0.34 -14.18
C GLU A 97 13.35 0.60 -13.50
N ARG A 98 14.45 0.64 -14.26
CA ARG A 98 15.78 0.95 -13.71
C ARG A 98 15.86 2.36 -13.16
N THR A 99 15.32 3.34 -13.88
CA THR A 99 15.25 4.75 -13.46
C THR A 99 14.36 4.90 -12.23
N LEU A 100 13.18 4.28 -12.22
CA LEU A 100 12.33 4.21 -11.03
C LEU A 100 13.09 3.63 -9.84
N LYS A 101 13.78 2.51 -10.02
CA LYS A 101 14.55 1.88 -8.94
C LYS A 101 15.67 2.79 -8.41
N THR A 102 16.36 3.53 -9.28
CA THR A 102 17.34 4.52 -8.83
C THR A 102 16.70 5.70 -8.12
N ASN A 103 15.54 6.15 -8.61
CA ASN A 103 14.76 7.23 -8.03
C ASN A 103 14.29 6.88 -6.62
N TRP A 104 13.77 5.67 -6.44
CA TRP A 104 13.43 5.13 -5.13
C TRP A 104 14.62 4.99 -4.19
N LYS A 105 15.78 4.52 -4.67
CA LYS A 105 16.97 4.35 -3.82
C LYS A 105 17.54 5.69 -3.36
N ASN A 106 17.54 6.69 -4.23
CA ASN A 106 18.16 7.98 -3.99
C ASN A 106 17.15 9.08 -3.59
N ARG A 107 15.87 8.71 -3.42
CA ARG A 107 14.76 9.63 -3.12
C ARG A 107 14.68 10.80 -4.14
N ILE A 108 14.82 10.47 -5.42
CA ILE A 108 14.68 11.43 -6.53
C ILE A 108 13.22 11.37 -6.99
N GLY A 109 12.49 12.47 -6.86
CA GLY A 109 11.08 12.54 -7.25
C GLY A 109 10.42 13.82 -6.77
N ALA A 110 9.18 14.03 -7.19
CA ALA A 110 8.35 15.12 -6.71
C ALA A 110 7.76 14.75 -5.33
N VAL A 111 7.74 15.72 -4.42
CA VAL A 111 7.08 15.58 -3.12
C VAL A 111 5.99 16.62 -3.05
N SER A 112 4.75 16.18 -2.96
CA SER A 112 3.59 17.04 -2.76
C SER A 112 3.01 16.82 -1.37
N GLN A 113 2.55 17.92 -0.77
CA GLN A 113 1.73 17.89 0.43
C GLN A 113 0.29 18.17 -0.01
N LEU A 114 -0.62 17.24 0.25
CA LEU A 114 -2.02 17.42 -0.11
C LEU A 114 -2.62 18.57 0.72
N GLN A 115 -3.31 19.50 0.05
CA GLN A 115 -3.82 20.71 0.69
C GLN A 115 -4.88 20.36 1.75
N TYR A 116 -4.60 20.79 2.98
CA TYR A 116 -5.53 20.69 4.10
C TYR A 116 -6.31 21.99 4.26
N GLU A 117 -7.47 21.92 4.90
CA GLU A 117 -8.20 23.13 5.30
C GLU A 117 -7.76 23.62 6.68
N PRO A 118 -7.50 24.94 6.85
CA PRO A 118 -7.04 25.49 8.12
C PRO A 118 -8.09 25.25 9.23
N GLY A 119 -7.62 24.74 10.37
CA GLY A 119 -8.45 24.47 11.56
C GLY A 119 -9.02 23.05 11.67
N LYS A 120 -8.90 22.23 10.63
CA LYS A 120 -9.41 20.85 10.62
C LYS A 120 -8.29 19.85 10.90
N THR A 121 -8.50 18.93 11.85
CA THR A 121 -7.57 17.85 12.15
C THR A 121 -7.89 16.62 11.31
N LEU A 122 -6.85 15.94 10.85
CA LEU A 122 -6.95 14.71 10.07
C LEU A 122 -7.31 13.56 11.01
N CYS A 123 -8.30 12.74 10.63
CA CYS A 123 -8.78 11.63 11.46
C CYS A 123 -8.29 10.27 10.96
N ASP A 124 -8.51 9.99 9.67
CA ASP A 124 -8.14 8.73 9.02
C ASP A 124 -7.85 8.96 7.54
N VAL A 125 -6.99 8.11 6.97
CA VAL A 125 -6.57 8.17 5.56
C VAL A 125 -6.46 6.75 5.02
N HIS A 126 -6.93 6.58 3.79
CA HIS A 126 -6.71 5.36 3.03
C HIS A 126 -6.33 5.70 1.60
N SER A 127 -5.63 4.79 0.92
CA SER A 127 -5.35 4.95 -0.51
C SER A 127 -5.43 3.63 -1.26
N CYS A 128 -5.88 3.70 -2.50
CA CYS A 128 -5.97 2.59 -3.43
C CYS A 128 -5.69 3.11 -4.84
N ASP A 129 -4.82 2.42 -5.58
CA ASP A 129 -4.51 2.69 -6.99
C ASP A 129 -4.21 4.16 -7.35
N GLY A 130 -3.46 4.85 -6.47
CA GLY A 130 -3.09 6.25 -6.67
C GLY A 130 -4.20 7.24 -6.35
N VAL A 131 -5.32 6.81 -5.76
CA VAL A 131 -6.34 7.70 -5.20
C VAL A 131 -6.21 7.70 -3.68
N VAL A 132 -6.22 8.89 -3.08
CA VAL A 132 -6.15 9.08 -1.63
C VAL A 132 -7.47 9.65 -1.14
N ILE A 133 -7.97 9.10 -0.04
CA ILE A 133 -9.14 9.63 0.66
C ILE A 133 -8.76 9.99 2.10
N ALA A 134 -9.25 11.13 2.59
CA ALA A 134 -9.03 11.57 3.95
C ALA A 134 -10.31 12.07 4.60
N GLY A 135 -10.47 11.75 5.88
CA GLY A 135 -11.53 12.26 6.74
C GLY A 135 -11.02 13.28 7.73
N TYR A 136 -11.81 14.34 7.96
CA TYR A 136 -11.49 15.41 8.88
C TYR A 136 -12.43 15.46 10.09
N THR A 137 -12.01 16.13 11.15
CA THR A 137 -12.89 16.41 12.30
C THR A 137 -14.08 17.31 11.98
N SER A 138 -14.07 18.04 10.87
CA SER A 138 -15.27 18.78 10.46
C SER A 138 -16.38 17.89 9.91
N GLY A 139 -16.14 16.60 9.68
CA GLY A 139 -17.07 15.76 8.92
C GLY A 139 -16.81 15.77 7.41
N ASP A 140 -15.83 16.56 6.94
CA ASP A 140 -15.49 16.59 5.52
C ASP A 140 -14.72 15.34 5.14
N VAL A 141 -15.04 14.79 3.98
CA VAL A 141 -14.28 13.73 3.32
C VAL A 141 -13.74 14.29 2.03
N ARG A 142 -12.43 14.16 1.82
CA ARG A 142 -11.76 14.63 0.61
C ARG A 142 -11.11 13.49 -0.12
N LEU A 143 -11.13 13.61 -1.44
CA LEU A 143 -10.54 12.66 -2.37
C LEU A 143 -9.55 13.40 -3.26
N TRP A 144 -8.34 12.88 -3.40
CA TRP A 144 -7.33 13.35 -4.33
C TRP A 144 -6.91 12.20 -5.24
N ASP A 145 -6.87 12.47 -6.54
CA ASP A 145 -6.20 11.58 -7.47
C ASP A 145 -4.73 11.99 -7.57
N THR A 146 -3.82 11.13 -7.11
CA THR A 146 -2.38 11.38 -7.16
C THR A 146 -1.77 11.05 -8.53
N ARG A 147 -2.58 10.52 -9.46
CA ARG A 147 -2.19 10.29 -10.86
C ARG A 147 -2.31 11.55 -11.70
N THR A 148 -3.17 12.47 -11.31
CA THR A 148 -3.36 13.76 -11.95
C THR A 148 -2.75 14.85 -11.07
N TRP A 149 -1.89 15.68 -11.64
CA TRP A 149 -1.17 16.75 -10.91
C TRP A 149 -2.08 17.87 -10.34
N ASP A 150 -3.39 17.73 -10.47
CA ASP A 150 -4.38 18.67 -9.95
C ASP A 150 -4.74 18.33 -8.50
N TYR A 151 -3.85 18.73 -7.58
CA TYR A 151 -4.06 18.65 -6.13
C TYR A 151 -5.13 19.62 -5.58
N THR A 152 -5.95 20.23 -6.43
CA THR A 152 -6.71 21.45 -6.15
C THR A 152 -8.22 21.26 -5.97
N ALA A 153 -8.80 20.12 -6.34
CA ALA A 153 -10.24 19.91 -6.23
C ALA A 153 -10.58 18.63 -5.43
N PRO A 154 -11.18 18.74 -4.24
CA PRO A 154 -11.81 17.57 -3.62
C PRO A 154 -12.98 17.12 -4.51
N ILE A 155 -12.97 15.86 -4.95
CA ILE A 155 -14.07 15.28 -5.76
C ILE A 155 -15.34 15.08 -4.93
N LEU A 156 -15.19 15.01 -3.60
CA LEU A 156 -16.28 14.86 -2.64
C LEU A 156 -16.47 16.21 -1.93
N GLU A 157 -17.61 16.85 -2.17
CA GLU A 157 -18.10 17.94 -1.32
C GLU A 157 -18.94 17.31 -0.19
N PRO A 158 -18.84 17.80 1.05
CA PRO A 158 -19.85 17.48 2.04
C PRO A 158 -21.19 18.05 1.53
N MET A 159 -22.11 17.17 1.12
CA MET A 159 -23.44 17.61 0.72
C MET A 159 -24.26 17.95 1.96
N HIS A 160 -24.44 19.25 2.19
CA HIS A 160 -25.43 19.80 3.11
C HIS A 160 -26.76 20.02 2.38
N GLY A 161 -27.85 19.62 3.04
CA GLY A 161 -29.13 20.31 2.85
C GLY A 161 -29.05 21.68 3.55
N PRO A 162 -29.65 22.75 3.00
CA PRO A 162 -29.68 24.06 3.64
C PRO A 162 -30.60 23.99 4.87
N GLY A 163 -30.07 23.60 6.03
CA GLY A 163 -30.87 23.51 7.26
C GLY A 163 -30.24 22.86 8.50
N ASP A 164 -29.11 22.15 8.38
CA ASP A 164 -28.53 21.44 9.53
C ASP A 164 -27.50 22.30 10.29
N ALA A 165 -28.00 23.06 11.28
CA ALA A 165 -27.22 23.96 12.13
C ALA A 165 -26.71 23.27 13.42
N GLY A 166 -26.12 22.08 13.29
CA GLY A 166 -25.50 21.33 14.39
C GLY A 166 -23.99 21.14 14.20
N PRO A 167 -23.20 20.91 15.29
CA PRO A 167 -21.81 20.50 15.16
C PRO A 167 -21.75 19.16 14.43
N GLN A 168 -20.97 19.11 13.35
CA GLN A 168 -20.90 17.93 12.50
C GLN A 168 -20.16 16.79 13.21
N PRO A 169 -20.59 15.53 13.04
CA PRO A 169 -19.91 14.39 13.62
C PRO A 169 -18.53 14.22 12.97
N HIS A 170 -17.53 13.91 13.79
CA HIS A 170 -16.17 13.67 13.32
C HIS A 170 -16.12 12.41 12.43
N VAL A 171 -15.33 12.44 11.36
CA VAL A 171 -15.05 11.22 10.59
C VAL A 171 -14.18 10.30 11.43
N SER A 172 -14.61 9.05 11.63
CA SER A 172 -13.89 8.04 12.40
C SER A 172 -12.98 7.20 11.50
N PHE A 173 -13.51 6.70 10.38
CA PHE A 173 -12.81 5.83 9.45
C PHE A 173 -13.14 6.17 8.01
N VAL A 174 -12.16 5.96 7.12
CA VAL A 174 -12.35 6.13 5.68
C VAL A 174 -11.68 5.01 4.92
N ARG A 175 -12.35 4.41 3.93
CA ARG A 175 -11.79 3.39 3.03
C ARG A 175 -12.14 3.69 1.59
N ILE A 176 -11.27 3.24 0.68
CA ILE A 176 -11.44 3.41 -0.76
C ILE A 176 -11.00 2.15 -1.48
N ASN A 177 -11.75 1.77 -2.51
CA ASN A 177 -11.37 0.76 -3.49
C ASN A 177 -11.38 1.40 -4.90
N SER A 178 -11.25 0.61 -5.95
CA SER A 178 -11.20 1.13 -7.32
C SER A 178 -12.51 1.75 -7.82
N SER A 179 -13.65 1.51 -7.17
CA SER A 179 -14.98 1.96 -7.62
C SER A 179 -15.78 2.76 -6.58
N LEU A 180 -15.49 2.60 -5.30
CA LEU A 180 -16.26 3.09 -4.16
C LEU A 180 -15.35 3.78 -3.15
N ALA A 181 -15.91 4.80 -2.52
CA ALA A 181 -15.39 5.43 -1.32
C ALA A 181 -16.39 5.24 -0.17
N VAL A 182 -15.89 4.99 1.04
CA VAL A 182 -16.72 4.83 2.24
C VAL A 182 -16.15 5.65 3.37
N ALA A 183 -17.01 6.36 4.08
CA ALA A 183 -16.66 7.10 5.27
C ALA A 183 -17.68 6.83 6.35
N VAL A 184 -17.15 6.76 7.56
CA VAL A 184 -17.91 6.47 8.76
C VAL A 184 -17.71 7.61 9.74
N TYR A 185 -18.81 8.02 10.36
CA TYR A 185 -18.87 9.13 11.29
C TYR A 185 -19.02 8.61 12.73
N GLU A 186 -18.68 9.45 13.70
CA GLU A 186 -18.73 9.09 15.13
C GLU A 186 -20.16 8.80 15.63
N ASP A 187 -21.16 9.41 15.00
CA ASP A 187 -22.59 9.19 15.27
C ASP A 187 -23.12 7.83 14.78
N GLY A 188 -22.26 7.00 14.17
CA GLY A 188 -22.62 5.71 13.59
C GLY A 188 -23.17 5.81 12.16
N THR A 189 -23.19 6.99 11.55
CA THR A 189 -23.56 7.16 10.15
C THR A 189 -22.47 6.58 9.24
N VAL A 190 -22.88 5.85 8.22
CA VAL A 190 -22.02 5.36 7.13
C VAL A 190 -22.49 5.99 5.84
N SER A 191 -21.56 6.50 5.04
CA SER A 191 -21.83 7.05 3.72
C SER A 191 -20.94 6.36 2.69
N VAL A 192 -21.56 5.92 1.60
CA VAL A 192 -20.90 5.22 0.49
C VAL A 192 -21.07 6.05 -0.79
N TRP A 193 -19.97 6.32 -1.47
CA TRP A 193 -19.91 7.05 -2.73
C TRP A 193 -19.43 6.16 -3.87
N ASP A 194 -19.94 6.40 -5.07
CA ASP A 194 -19.30 5.92 -6.29
C ASP A 194 -18.21 6.91 -6.69
N LEU A 195 -17.07 6.38 -7.14
CA LEU A 195 -16.02 7.20 -7.73
C LEU A 195 -16.39 7.64 -9.16
N MET A 196 -17.27 6.90 -9.85
CA MET A 196 -17.65 7.18 -11.24
C MET A 196 -18.69 8.30 -11.40
N PHE A 197 -19.66 8.38 -10.49
CA PHE A 197 -20.82 9.28 -10.60
C PHE A 197 -20.76 10.49 -9.65
N GLY A 198 -19.59 10.75 -9.07
CA GLY A 198 -19.41 11.51 -7.83
C GLY A 198 -20.18 12.83 -7.64
N ARG A 199 -20.69 12.99 -6.42
CA ARG A 199 -20.63 14.16 -5.49
C ARG A 199 -21.45 13.86 -4.23
N GLU A 200 -22.58 13.17 -4.40
CA GLU A 200 -23.45 12.71 -3.32
C GLU A 200 -23.26 11.21 -2.99
N PRO A 201 -23.52 10.78 -1.75
CA PRO A 201 -23.45 9.36 -1.40
C PRO A 201 -24.60 8.59 -2.05
N ILE A 202 -24.30 7.47 -2.71
CA ILE A 202 -25.33 6.55 -3.25
C ILE A 202 -26.14 5.93 -2.11
N HIS A 203 -25.46 5.61 -1.01
CA HIS A 203 -26.07 4.94 0.12
C HIS A 203 -25.62 5.58 1.43
N ARG A 204 -26.60 5.84 2.30
CA ARG A 204 -26.40 6.34 3.66
C ARG A 204 -27.31 5.59 4.61
N TYR A 205 -26.71 5.06 5.67
CA TYR A 205 -27.41 4.37 6.74
C TYR A 205 -26.75 4.69 8.08
N GLN A 206 -27.47 4.45 9.17
CA GLN A 206 -26.99 4.78 10.51
C GLN A 206 -27.07 3.55 11.42
N HIS A 207 -26.00 3.33 12.17
CA HIS A 207 -25.95 2.38 13.27
C HIS A 207 -26.36 3.03 14.59
N ASN A 208 -26.89 2.22 15.51
CA ASN A 208 -27.28 2.70 16.84
C ASN A 208 -26.11 3.00 17.76
N GLN A 209 -24.92 2.49 17.44
CA GLN A 209 -23.70 2.67 18.22
C GLN A 209 -22.56 3.13 17.31
N ARG A 210 -21.52 3.67 17.94
CA ARG A 210 -20.28 4.05 17.25
C ARG A 210 -19.64 2.82 16.60
N ILE A 211 -19.20 2.98 15.37
CA ILE A 211 -18.51 1.92 14.62
C ILE A 211 -17.08 1.78 15.13
N GLN A 212 -16.65 0.55 15.37
CA GLN A 212 -15.31 0.21 15.87
C GLN A 212 -14.32 -0.10 14.74
N ALA A 213 -14.81 -0.74 13.67
CA ALA A 213 -13.97 -1.17 12.55
C ALA A 213 -14.76 -1.13 11.24
N LEU A 214 -14.05 -0.80 10.16
CA LEU A 214 -14.57 -0.70 8.80
C LEU A 214 -13.65 -1.49 7.86
N ALA A 215 -14.26 -2.32 7.01
CA ALA A 215 -13.59 -2.99 5.92
C ALA A 215 -14.33 -2.77 4.61
N LEU A 216 -13.57 -2.65 3.52
CA LEU A 216 -14.09 -2.51 2.17
C LEU A 216 -13.48 -3.63 1.30
N GLY A 217 -14.29 -4.22 0.44
CA GLY A 217 -13.81 -5.20 -0.54
C GLY A 217 -12.82 -4.57 -1.52
N SER A 218 -11.72 -5.26 -1.82
CA SER A 218 -10.68 -4.74 -2.72
C SER A 218 -11.14 -4.53 -4.16
N LYS A 219 -12.03 -5.41 -4.65
CA LYS A 219 -12.60 -5.37 -6.01
C LYS A 219 -14.13 -5.39 -6.03
N GLY A 220 -14.75 -5.89 -4.95
CA GLY A 220 -16.19 -6.00 -4.83
C GLY A 220 -16.82 -4.75 -4.22
N ALA A 221 -18.06 -4.47 -4.59
CA ALA A 221 -18.88 -3.44 -3.96
C ALA A 221 -19.43 -3.93 -2.60
N THR A 222 -18.57 -4.39 -1.70
CA THR A 222 -18.97 -4.94 -0.40
C THR A 222 -18.37 -4.11 0.72
N VAL A 223 -19.22 -3.71 1.67
CA VAL A 223 -18.84 -2.91 2.84
C VAL A 223 -19.16 -3.72 4.08
N ALA A 224 -18.20 -3.85 4.99
CA ALA A 224 -18.43 -4.48 6.29
C ALA A 224 -18.14 -3.48 7.40
N THR A 225 -19.10 -3.33 8.32
CA THR A 225 -19.06 -2.39 9.43
C THR A 225 -19.34 -3.12 10.74
N ALA A 226 -18.48 -2.92 11.73
CA ALA A 226 -18.67 -3.44 13.07
C ALA A 226 -19.16 -2.35 14.02
N SER A 227 -20.37 -2.52 14.57
CA SER A 227 -21.00 -1.61 15.52
C SER A 227 -21.36 -2.36 16.80
N GLY A 228 -20.65 -2.07 17.88
CA GLY A 228 -20.86 -2.75 19.16
C GLY A 228 -20.59 -4.25 19.06
N PHE A 229 -21.65 -5.04 19.20
CA PHE A 229 -21.65 -6.50 19.14
C PHE A 229 -22.17 -7.05 17.81
N GLU A 230 -22.43 -6.19 16.82
CA GLU A 230 -22.94 -6.59 15.52
C GLU A 230 -21.94 -6.26 14.42
N VAL A 231 -21.72 -7.22 13.51
CA VAL A 231 -21.04 -6.98 12.23
C VAL A 231 -22.08 -7.04 11.13
N ARG A 232 -22.24 -5.92 10.42
CA ARG A 232 -23.14 -5.81 9.28
C ARG A 232 -22.32 -5.81 8.00
N VAL A 233 -22.75 -6.60 7.03
CA VAL A 233 -22.19 -6.61 5.68
C VAL A 233 -23.26 -6.13 4.72
N GLU A 234 -22.87 -5.20 3.86
CA GLU A 234 -23.74 -4.60 2.87
C GLU A 234 -23.13 -4.73 1.48
N SER A 235 -23.97 -5.02 0.51
CA SER A 235 -23.60 -5.02 -0.89
C SER A 235 -24.76 -4.52 -1.75
N PRO A 236 -24.51 -4.01 -2.95
CA PRO A 236 -25.56 -3.72 -3.89
C PRO A 236 -26.14 -5.03 -4.42
N ASN A 237 -27.44 -5.03 -4.65
CA ASN A 237 -28.16 -6.05 -5.38
C ASN A 237 -27.82 -6.03 -6.87
N ASP A 238 -28.27 -7.05 -7.60
CA ASP A 238 -28.20 -7.11 -9.07
C ASP A 238 -28.83 -5.89 -9.76
N ARG A 239 -29.70 -5.17 -9.06
CA ARG A 239 -30.36 -3.94 -9.53
C ARG A 239 -29.62 -2.65 -9.14
N GLY A 240 -28.47 -2.74 -8.46
CA GLY A 240 -27.68 -1.61 -7.97
C GLY A 240 -28.17 -1.00 -6.65
N PHE A 241 -29.24 -1.53 -6.05
CA PHE A 241 -29.73 -1.05 -4.75
C PHE A 241 -28.94 -1.68 -3.60
N TRP A 242 -28.42 -0.84 -2.71
CA TRP A 242 -27.74 -1.28 -1.50
C TRP A 242 -28.73 -1.93 -0.53
N GLN A 243 -28.37 -3.12 -0.06
CA GLN A 243 -29.07 -3.79 1.03
C GLN A 243 -28.07 -4.43 1.98
N THR A 244 -28.52 -4.60 3.22
CA THR A 244 -27.82 -5.44 4.19
C THR A 244 -27.91 -6.90 3.73
N THR A 245 -26.78 -7.48 3.32
CA THR A 245 -26.72 -8.88 2.93
C THR A 245 -26.75 -9.76 4.16
N GLU A 246 -25.94 -9.41 5.16
CA GLU A 246 -25.69 -10.28 6.33
C GLU A 246 -25.52 -9.42 7.58
N THR A 247 -26.03 -9.94 8.70
CA THR A 247 -25.78 -9.38 10.03
C THR A 247 -25.38 -10.51 10.96
N TYR A 248 -24.25 -10.33 11.64
CA TYR A 248 -23.67 -11.31 12.54
C TYR A 248 -23.61 -10.74 13.96
N GLU A 249 -24.17 -11.46 14.92
CA GLU A 249 -24.06 -11.13 16.34
C GLU A 249 -22.81 -11.79 16.93
N ILE A 250 -21.98 -10.99 17.60
CA ILE A 250 -20.69 -11.38 18.18
C ILE A 250 -20.71 -11.06 19.68
N GLN A 251 -20.04 -11.88 20.48
CA GLN A 251 -20.05 -11.76 21.94
C GLN A 251 -19.12 -10.66 22.48
N LYS A 252 -18.17 -10.19 21.67
CA LYS A 252 -17.10 -9.27 22.06
C LYS A 252 -16.99 -8.12 21.07
N LEU A 253 -16.38 -7.03 21.52
CA LEU A 253 -16.15 -5.85 20.69
C LEU A 253 -15.10 -6.15 19.62
N VAL A 254 -15.44 -5.85 18.37
CA VAL A 254 -14.55 -6.04 17.23
C VAL A 254 -13.52 -4.91 17.18
N ASN A 255 -12.23 -5.26 17.21
CA ASN A 255 -11.12 -4.32 17.12
C ASN A 255 -10.60 -4.19 15.68
N PHE A 256 -10.59 -5.31 14.95
CA PHE A 256 -10.13 -5.35 13.56
C PHE A 256 -11.14 -6.12 12.71
N LEU A 257 -11.41 -5.59 11.53
CA LEU A 257 -12.33 -6.17 10.56
C LEU A 257 -11.68 -6.07 9.19
N ASN A 258 -11.64 -7.19 8.46
CA ASN A 258 -11.16 -7.23 7.08
C ASN A 258 -12.08 -8.12 6.23
N LEU A 259 -12.29 -7.71 4.98
CA LEU A 259 -13.01 -8.49 3.98
C LEU A 259 -12.01 -9.35 3.20
N VAL A 260 -12.35 -10.63 3.00
CA VAL A 260 -11.51 -11.51 2.19
C VAL A 260 -11.58 -11.03 0.74
N PRO A 261 -10.43 -10.71 0.10
CA PRO A 261 -10.42 -10.27 -1.27
C PRO A 261 -10.75 -11.43 -2.22
N ASP A 262 -11.36 -11.11 -3.38
CA ASP A 262 -11.52 -12.00 -4.53
C ASP A 262 -12.42 -13.23 -4.32
N VAL A 263 -13.32 -13.21 -3.33
CA VAL A 263 -14.32 -14.26 -3.16
C VAL A 263 -15.48 -14.04 -4.13
N THR A 264 -15.68 -14.97 -5.06
CA THR A 264 -16.87 -15.02 -5.92
C THR A 264 -18.05 -15.60 -5.13
N GLY A 265 -19.06 -14.81 -4.81
CA GLY A 265 -20.25 -15.26 -4.08
C GLY A 265 -20.56 -14.39 -2.87
N SER A 266 -20.93 -15.01 -1.74
CA SER A 266 -21.18 -14.29 -0.50
C SER A 266 -19.89 -13.70 0.08
N PRO A 267 -19.94 -12.46 0.61
CA PRO A 267 -18.78 -11.83 1.22
C PRO A 267 -18.34 -12.63 2.44
N VAL A 268 -17.05 -12.94 2.51
CA VAL A 268 -16.45 -13.59 3.68
C VAL A 268 -15.73 -12.53 4.48
N THR A 269 -16.05 -12.43 5.78
CA THR A 269 -15.45 -11.43 6.65
C THR A 269 -14.66 -12.10 7.77
N VAL A 270 -13.51 -11.50 8.11
CA VAL A 270 -12.70 -11.92 9.25
C VAL A 270 -12.75 -10.80 10.28
N ALA A 271 -13.32 -11.11 11.44
CA ALA A 271 -13.48 -10.16 12.53
C ALA A 271 -12.65 -10.62 13.73
N ALA A 272 -11.71 -9.79 14.18
CA ALA A 272 -10.98 -10.01 15.42
C ALA A 272 -11.64 -9.20 16.55
N ALA A 273 -12.23 -9.91 17.49
CA ALA A 273 -12.89 -9.36 18.67
C ALA A 273 -12.11 -9.76 19.93
N GLU A 274 -11.31 -8.82 20.43
CA GLU A 274 -10.35 -9.04 21.51
C GLU A 274 -9.46 -10.27 21.29
N ASP A 275 -9.73 -11.39 21.96
CA ASP A 275 -8.98 -12.65 21.96
C ASP A 275 -9.61 -13.75 21.08
N VAL A 276 -10.70 -13.42 20.37
CA VAL A 276 -11.37 -14.33 19.44
C VAL A 276 -11.31 -13.79 18.01
N VAL A 277 -10.98 -14.66 17.06
CA VAL A 277 -11.05 -14.37 15.62
C VAL A 277 -12.16 -15.20 15.00
N TYR A 278 -13.14 -14.51 14.42
CA TYR A 278 -14.27 -15.10 13.73
C TYR A 278 -14.05 -15.07 12.21
N LEU A 279 -14.42 -16.17 11.57
CA LEU A 279 -14.64 -16.27 10.13
C LEU A 279 -16.14 -16.30 9.90
N LEU A 280 -16.67 -15.21 9.35
CA LEU A 280 -18.09 -15.03 9.11
C LEU A 280 -18.35 -15.31 7.63
N LYS A 281 -19.16 -16.34 7.39
CA LYS A 281 -19.64 -16.75 6.07
C LYS A 281 -21.17 -16.79 6.11
N ALA A 282 -21.82 -16.59 4.96
CA ALA A 282 -23.28 -16.75 4.82
C ALA A 282 -23.78 -18.08 5.41
N GLU A 283 -23.05 -19.16 5.07
CA GLU A 283 -23.43 -20.53 5.37
C GLU A 283 -23.19 -20.89 6.84
N ASP A 284 -22.13 -20.34 7.44
CA ASP A 284 -21.68 -20.62 8.81
C ASP A 284 -21.47 -19.30 9.59
N PRO A 285 -22.55 -18.71 10.14
CA PRO A 285 -22.42 -17.51 10.96
C PRO A 285 -21.65 -17.84 12.25
N GLY A 286 -20.49 -17.21 12.41
CA GLY A 286 -19.74 -17.25 13.67
C GLY A 286 -18.74 -18.41 13.82
N LYS A 287 -18.22 -18.99 12.72
CA LYS A 287 -17.13 -19.97 12.83
C LYS A 287 -15.90 -19.34 13.48
N ILE A 288 -15.48 -19.88 14.61
CA ILE A 288 -14.31 -19.38 15.33
C ILE A 288 -13.04 -19.97 14.70
N LEU A 289 -12.15 -19.12 14.18
CA LEU A 289 -10.82 -19.53 13.73
C LEU A 289 -9.88 -19.75 14.90
N HIS A 290 -9.90 -18.80 15.84
CA HIS A 290 -9.01 -18.78 16.98
C HIS A 290 -9.76 -18.25 18.19
N SER A 291 -9.65 -18.96 19.31
CA SER A 291 -10.08 -18.48 20.62
C SER A 291 -9.10 -18.98 21.65
N VAL A 292 -8.27 -18.06 22.17
CA VAL A 292 -7.40 -18.37 23.30
C VAL A 292 -7.60 -17.29 24.34
N TYR A 293 -8.21 -17.69 25.45
CA TYR A 293 -8.66 -16.75 26.48
C TYR A 293 -7.51 -15.85 26.97
N GLY A 294 -7.76 -14.55 26.89
CA GLY A 294 -6.85 -13.51 27.36
C GLY A 294 -5.58 -13.34 26.52
N GLN A 295 -5.51 -13.93 25.33
CA GLN A 295 -4.50 -13.58 24.34
C GLN A 295 -5.11 -12.67 23.27
N PRO A 296 -5.13 -11.33 23.48
CA PRO A 296 -5.78 -10.44 22.54
C PRO A 296 -5.02 -10.35 21.23
N VAL A 297 -5.78 -10.20 20.15
CA VAL A 297 -5.30 -9.93 18.81
C VAL A 297 -4.87 -8.47 18.72
N THR A 298 -3.68 -8.23 18.19
CA THR A 298 -3.06 -6.90 18.17
C THR A 298 -3.00 -6.28 16.76
N CYS A 299 -3.09 -7.10 15.72
CA CYS A 299 -3.18 -6.68 14.33
C CYS A 299 -3.77 -7.81 13.48
N LEU A 300 -4.36 -7.47 12.32
CA LEU A 300 -5.00 -8.42 11.41
C LEU A 300 -4.79 -7.96 9.96
N ASP A 301 -4.40 -8.88 9.09
CA ASP A 301 -4.46 -8.71 7.64
C ASP A 301 -4.85 -10.03 6.95
N VAL A 302 -5.48 -9.92 5.80
CA VAL A 302 -6.17 -11.03 5.12
C VAL A 302 -5.82 -11.07 3.64
N SER A 303 -5.47 -12.24 3.14
CA SER A 303 -5.34 -12.57 1.72
C SER A 303 -6.54 -13.41 1.26
N ALA A 304 -6.60 -13.75 -0.03
CA ALA A 304 -7.71 -14.52 -0.60
C ALA A 304 -7.94 -15.88 0.10
N HIS A 305 -6.87 -16.53 0.57
CA HIS A 305 -6.94 -17.87 1.17
C HIS A 305 -6.40 -17.93 2.61
N GLU A 306 -5.70 -16.90 3.08
CA GLU A 306 -5.00 -16.92 4.35
C GLU A 306 -5.31 -15.68 5.19
N ALA A 307 -5.37 -15.82 6.52
CA ALA A 307 -5.43 -14.70 7.44
C ALA A 307 -4.21 -14.73 8.37
N ALA A 308 -3.53 -13.58 8.49
CA ALA A 308 -2.43 -13.38 9.41
C ALA A 308 -2.83 -12.40 10.51
N PHE A 309 -2.61 -12.77 11.76
CA PHE A 309 -2.88 -11.89 12.89
C PHE A 309 -1.87 -12.05 14.00
N GLY A 310 -1.55 -10.94 14.66
CA GLY A 310 -0.67 -10.90 15.82
C GLY A 310 -1.44 -11.25 17.08
N VAL A 311 -0.90 -12.13 17.91
CA VAL A 311 -1.47 -12.52 19.20
C VAL A 311 -0.52 -12.12 20.31
N LYS A 312 -1.05 -11.37 21.26
CA LYS A 312 -0.33 -11.01 22.48
C LYS A 312 -0.47 -12.12 23.50
N THR A 313 0.65 -12.64 23.95
CA THR A 313 0.68 -13.60 25.04
C THR A 313 0.86 -12.85 26.37
N PHE A 314 0.32 -13.38 27.47
CA PHE A 314 0.56 -12.82 28.81
C PHE A 314 2.03 -13.00 29.22
N GLY A 315 2.87 -12.06 28.80
CA GLY A 315 4.31 -12.06 29.09
C GLY A 315 4.67 -11.99 30.58
N TRP A 316 3.75 -11.60 31.45
CA TRP A 316 4.03 -11.50 32.90
C TRP A 316 3.90 -12.83 33.65
N LEU A 317 3.14 -13.80 33.12
CA LEU A 317 2.79 -15.02 33.85
C LEU A 317 3.42 -16.29 33.26
N LEU A 318 3.62 -16.33 31.93
CA LEU A 318 4.01 -17.54 31.22
C LEU A 318 5.37 -17.45 30.50
N ASN A 319 6.04 -16.28 30.49
CA ASN A 319 7.28 -16.04 29.71
C ASN A 319 7.20 -16.45 28.23
N GLU A 320 5.98 -16.60 27.70
CA GLU A 320 5.75 -16.95 26.31
C GLU A 320 5.80 -15.67 25.45
N PRO A 321 6.55 -15.68 24.35
CA PRO A 321 6.66 -14.51 23.49
C PRO A 321 5.37 -14.26 22.71
N ASN A 322 5.25 -13.04 22.20
CA ASN A 322 4.21 -12.69 21.24
C ASN A 322 4.51 -13.35 19.89
N GLN A 323 3.46 -13.79 19.23
CA GLN A 323 3.51 -14.55 17.98
C GLN A 323 2.55 -13.99 16.94
N ILE A 324 2.77 -14.36 15.69
CA ILE A 324 1.89 -14.14 14.55
C ILE A 324 1.37 -15.50 14.13
N LEU A 325 0.06 -15.62 14.01
CA LEU A 325 -0.61 -16.84 13.57
C LEU A 325 -1.06 -16.66 12.13
N LEU A 326 -0.82 -17.68 11.31
CA LEU A 326 -1.32 -17.78 9.93
C LEU A 326 -2.36 -18.90 9.87
N TYR A 327 -3.56 -18.56 9.42
CA TYR A 327 -4.67 -19.49 9.27
C TYR A 327 -5.07 -19.60 7.81
N ASN A 328 -5.49 -20.80 7.40
CA ASN A 328 -6.15 -21.01 6.12
C ASN A 328 -7.66 -20.76 6.28
N LEU A 329 -8.25 -19.94 5.41
CA LEU A 329 -9.66 -19.54 5.46
C LEU A 329 -10.63 -20.62 4.95
N GLU A 330 -10.16 -21.53 4.10
CA GLU A 330 -10.95 -22.64 3.58
C GLU A 330 -11.06 -23.75 4.61
N THR A 331 -9.92 -24.18 5.17
CA THR A 331 -9.87 -25.28 6.15
C THR A 331 -10.11 -24.83 7.57
N SER A 332 -9.98 -23.52 7.86
CA SER A 332 -10.03 -22.93 9.20
C SER A 332 -8.98 -23.50 10.16
N GLN A 333 -7.87 -24.02 9.62
CA GLN A 333 -6.78 -24.57 10.42
C GLN A 333 -5.62 -23.58 10.53
N CYS A 334 -4.97 -23.60 11.70
CA CYS A 334 -3.72 -22.87 11.91
C CYS A 334 -2.64 -23.51 11.05
N LEU A 335 -2.17 -22.80 10.03
CA LEU A 335 -1.04 -23.24 9.21
C LEU A 335 0.25 -23.13 10.02
N LYS A 336 0.57 -21.92 10.47
CA LYS A 336 1.89 -21.60 11.04
C LYS A 336 1.77 -20.66 12.24
N LYS A 337 2.73 -20.81 13.16
CA LYS A 337 2.99 -19.86 14.25
C LYS A 337 4.39 -19.31 14.04
N MET A 338 4.51 -17.99 13.94
CA MET A 338 5.74 -17.31 13.57
C MET A 338 6.04 -16.18 14.52
N GLY A 339 7.31 -15.88 14.71
CA GLY A 339 7.74 -14.79 15.58
C GLY A 339 7.97 -15.24 17.03
N ASN A 340 8.95 -14.60 17.63
CA ASN A 340 9.31 -14.72 19.03
C ASN A 340 9.77 -13.33 19.45
N SER A 341 8.82 -12.46 19.80
CA SER A 341 9.09 -11.08 20.19
C SER A 341 8.51 -10.78 21.56
N ILE A 342 9.16 -9.88 22.27
CA ILE A 342 8.72 -9.45 23.61
C ILE A 342 7.61 -8.40 23.47
N GLY A 343 7.70 -7.55 22.45
CA GLY A 343 6.74 -6.52 22.12
C GLY A 343 5.58 -7.01 21.25
N ASP A 344 4.47 -6.28 21.35
CA ASP A 344 3.24 -6.56 20.61
C ASP A 344 3.44 -6.30 19.11
N PHE A 345 2.87 -7.16 18.25
CA PHE A 345 2.84 -6.91 16.82
C PHE A 345 1.73 -5.90 16.50
N THR A 346 2.11 -4.74 16.00
CA THR A 346 1.22 -3.58 15.84
C THR A 346 0.63 -3.48 14.45
N CYS A 347 1.34 -3.96 13.43
CA CYS A 347 0.87 -4.00 12.05
C CYS A 347 1.42 -5.22 11.31
N VAL A 348 0.67 -5.69 10.31
CA VAL A 348 0.99 -6.83 9.47
C VAL A 348 0.56 -6.52 8.04
N ASN A 349 1.38 -6.96 7.07
CA ASN A 349 1.09 -6.83 5.65
C ASN A 349 1.31 -8.19 4.98
N LEU A 350 0.20 -8.81 4.60
CA LEU A 350 0.06 -10.07 3.88
C LEU A 350 -0.54 -9.83 2.49
N GLN A 351 -1.60 -9.02 2.39
CA GLN A 351 -2.39 -8.87 1.17
C GLN A 351 -1.57 -8.37 -0.03
N ASN A 352 -0.75 -7.35 0.20
CA ASN A 352 0.04 -6.69 -0.84
C ASN A 352 1.49 -7.20 -0.91
N SER A 353 1.82 -8.20 -0.10
CA SER A 353 3.18 -8.73 -0.02
C SER A 353 3.45 -9.75 -1.15
N PRO A 354 4.72 -9.91 -1.57
CA PRO A 354 5.11 -10.96 -2.50
C PRO A 354 4.66 -12.35 -2.03
N PRO A 355 4.37 -13.28 -2.96
CA PRO A 355 3.80 -14.56 -2.61
C PRO A 355 4.72 -15.32 -1.65
N ASN A 356 4.13 -15.83 -0.56
CA ASN A 356 4.83 -16.55 0.51
C ASN A 356 5.74 -15.69 1.39
N MET A 357 5.60 -14.37 1.37
CA MET A 357 6.26 -13.50 2.34
C MET A 357 5.23 -12.81 3.23
N LEU A 358 5.70 -12.33 4.37
CA LEU A 358 4.90 -11.57 5.32
C LEU A 358 5.77 -10.53 6.00
N VAL A 359 5.28 -9.30 6.12
CA VAL A 359 5.99 -8.26 6.87
C VAL A 359 5.19 -7.80 8.06
N THR A 360 5.88 -7.65 9.19
CA THR A 360 5.26 -7.16 10.42
C THR A 360 6.05 -6.04 11.06
N GLY A 361 5.32 -5.11 11.65
CA GLY A 361 5.83 -4.11 12.57
C GLY A 361 5.57 -4.55 14.00
N ASN A 362 6.54 -4.28 14.88
CA ASN A 362 6.46 -4.64 16.28
C ASN A 362 6.76 -3.43 17.18
N LYS A 363 6.16 -3.40 18.36
CA LYS A 363 6.45 -2.43 19.42
C LYS A 363 7.89 -2.50 19.95
N ASP A 364 8.61 -3.58 19.66
CA ASP A 364 10.06 -3.76 19.84
C ASP A 364 10.90 -2.90 18.87
N ARG A 365 10.28 -1.97 18.14
CA ARG A 365 10.91 -1.02 17.21
C ARG A 365 11.51 -1.67 15.97
N ARG A 366 11.21 -2.95 15.77
CA ARG A 366 11.73 -3.77 14.68
C ARG A 366 10.66 -4.07 13.66
N VAL A 367 11.06 -4.05 12.40
CA VAL A 367 10.31 -4.61 11.28
C VAL A 367 10.86 -6.01 11.01
N ARG A 368 9.98 -7.00 10.87
CA ARG A 368 10.37 -8.37 10.57
C ARG A 368 9.74 -8.85 9.28
N VAL A 369 10.52 -9.57 8.48
CA VAL A 369 10.07 -10.24 7.26
C VAL A 369 10.14 -11.73 7.49
N PHE A 370 9.05 -12.44 7.22
CA PHE A 370 8.94 -13.88 7.36
C PHE A 370 8.76 -14.55 6.00
N ASP A 371 9.38 -15.71 5.83
CA ASP A 371 9.08 -16.63 4.73
C ASP A 371 8.00 -17.60 5.21
N LEU A 372 6.82 -17.57 4.57
CA LEU A 372 5.67 -18.39 4.95
C LEU A 372 5.93 -19.89 4.70
N ARG A 373 6.77 -20.25 3.73
CA ARG A 373 7.10 -21.66 3.41
C ARG A 373 7.92 -22.30 4.52
N ARG A 374 8.90 -21.56 5.04
CA ARG A 374 9.82 -22.02 6.08
C ARG A 374 9.36 -21.68 7.49
N SER A 375 8.49 -20.69 7.62
CA SER A 375 8.04 -20.13 8.90
C SER A 375 9.18 -19.51 9.72
N GLU A 376 10.20 -19.02 9.01
CA GLU A 376 11.40 -18.41 9.59
C GLU A 376 11.42 -16.91 9.28
N SER A 377 12.03 -16.13 10.17
CA SER A 377 12.30 -14.72 9.89
C SER A 377 13.48 -14.61 8.92
N LEU A 378 13.23 -14.08 7.73
CA LEU A 378 14.27 -13.75 6.75
C LEU A 378 15.10 -12.55 7.20
N CYS A 379 14.43 -11.54 7.75
CA CYS A 379 15.07 -10.28 8.12
C CYS A 379 14.45 -9.68 9.38
N SER A 380 15.26 -9.03 10.20
CA SER A 380 14.84 -8.25 11.36
C SER A 380 15.57 -6.91 11.35
N LEU A 381 14.86 -5.85 10.98
CA LEU A 381 15.38 -4.50 10.78
C LEU A 381 15.07 -3.64 12.00
N TYR A 382 16.08 -3.03 12.61
CA TYR A 382 15.88 -2.03 13.66
C TYR A 382 15.52 -0.71 13.01
N ALA A 383 14.23 -0.42 12.92
CA ALA A 383 13.73 0.61 12.03
C ALA A 383 13.46 1.95 12.73
N HIS A 384 12.91 1.87 13.93
CA HIS A 384 12.28 3.00 14.61
C HIS A 384 12.80 3.16 16.04
N GLN A 385 12.49 4.28 16.69
CA GLN A 385 12.77 4.53 18.11
C GLN A 385 11.58 4.16 19.00
N LEU A 386 10.36 4.24 18.45
CA LEU A 386 9.12 3.82 19.09
C LEU A 386 8.50 2.63 18.34
N GLY A 387 7.23 2.32 18.61
CA GLY A 387 6.54 1.23 17.95
C GLY A 387 6.38 1.48 16.45
N VAL A 388 6.44 0.41 15.65
CA VAL A 388 6.16 0.50 14.22
C VAL A 388 4.65 0.56 14.02
N SER A 389 4.12 1.64 13.49
CA SER A 389 2.67 1.86 13.37
C SER A 389 2.09 1.35 12.04
N ALA A 390 2.85 1.40 10.95
CA ALA A 390 2.41 0.96 9.63
C ALA A 390 3.56 0.31 8.85
N VAL A 391 3.25 -0.70 8.03
CA VAL A 391 4.24 -1.38 7.20
C VAL A 391 3.65 -1.88 5.89
N GLN A 392 4.44 -1.80 4.83
CA GLN A 392 4.15 -2.42 3.54
C GLN A 392 5.46 -2.91 2.90
N MET A 393 5.38 -4.01 2.14
CA MET A 393 6.50 -4.57 1.41
C MET A 393 6.08 -4.92 -0.01
N ASP A 394 7.06 -4.86 -0.90
CA ASP A 394 7.02 -5.33 -2.27
C ASP A 394 8.28 -6.17 -2.55
N ASP A 395 8.51 -6.61 -3.78
CA ASP A 395 9.55 -7.57 -4.16
C ASP A 395 10.96 -7.25 -3.66
N TRP A 396 11.31 -5.97 -3.55
CA TRP A 396 12.64 -5.55 -3.13
C TRP A 396 12.64 -4.42 -2.08
N LYS A 397 11.50 -3.78 -1.83
CA LYS A 397 11.41 -2.58 -1.00
C LYS A 397 10.48 -2.82 0.18
N ILE A 398 10.86 -2.30 1.35
CA ILE A 398 10.04 -2.29 2.56
C ILE A 398 9.91 -0.85 3.00
N VAL A 399 8.68 -0.39 3.25
CA VAL A 399 8.41 0.92 3.81
C VAL A 399 7.76 0.73 5.18
N SER A 400 8.29 1.41 6.19
CA SER A 400 7.75 1.36 7.55
C SER A 400 7.57 2.75 8.12
N GLY A 401 6.47 2.94 8.83
CA GLY A 401 6.16 4.13 9.61
C GLY A 401 6.23 3.85 11.10
N GLY A 402 6.76 4.81 11.86
CA GLY A 402 6.87 4.76 13.32
C GLY A 402 5.90 5.70 14.02
N GLU A 403 5.64 5.41 15.29
CA GLU A 403 4.89 6.27 16.21
C GLU A 403 5.61 7.62 16.45
N GLU A 404 6.93 7.68 16.27
CA GLU A 404 7.70 8.93 16.34
C GLU A 404 7.55 9.84 15.12
N GLY A 405 6.78 9.42 14.10
CA GLY A 405 6.63 10.15 12.84
C GLY A 405 7.76 9.91 11.83
N LEU A 406 8.61 8.90 12.05
CA LEU A 406 9.66 8.50 11.12
C LEU A 406 9.10 7.53 10.06
N VAL A 407 9.39 7.81 8.79
CA VAL A 407 9.18 6.90 7.67
C VAL A 407 10.56 6.41 7.22
N CYS A 408 10.75 5.09 7.17
CA CYS A 408 11.99 4.47 6.71
C CYS A 408 11.73 3.58 5.50
N VAL A 409 12.59 3.71 4.47
CA VAL A 409 12.57 2.83 3.29
C VAL A 409 13.82 1.96 3.28
N TRP A 410 13.62 0.66 3.03
CA TRP A 410 14.67 -0.36 3.12
C TRP A 410 14.74 -1.19 1.84
N ASP A 411 15.96 -1.63 1.51
CA ASP A 411 16.18 -2.68 0.53
C ASP A 411 16.02 -4.04 1.24
N GLN A 412 15.00 -4.80 0.86
CA GLN A 412 14.65 -6.09 1.47
C GLN A 412 15.79 -7.10 1.38
N ARG A 413 16.50 -7.14 0.24
CA ARG A 413 17.52 -8.16 -0.02
C ARG A 413 18.81 -7.87 0.73
N MET A 414 19.17 -6.59 0.82
CA MET A 414 20.39 -6.16 1.51
C MET A 414 20.16 -5.89 3.00
N GLY A 415 18.92 -5.72 3.44
CA GLY A 415 18.57 -5.29 4.79
C GLY A 415 19.09 -3.89 5.13
N THR A 416 19.36 -3.06 4.11
CA THR A 416 19.95 -1.73 4.28
C THR A 416 18.87 -0.66 4.25
N LYS A 417 18.99 0.34 5.14
CA LYS A 417 18.16 1.54 5.09
C LYS A 417 18.60 2.37 3.88
N LEU A 418 17.67 2.65 2.98
CA LEU A 418 17.92 3.49 1.80
C LEU A 418 17.87 4.96 2.18
N TRP A 419 16.77 5.36 2.82
CA TRP A 419 16.58 6.70 3.33
C TRP A 419 15.48 6.72 4.39
N GLU A 420 15.44 7.80 5.14
CA GLU A 420 14.42 8.07 6.15
C GLU A 420 13.90 9.50 6.05
N MET A 421 12.74 9.73 6.64
CA MET A 421 12.13 11.03 6.72
C MET A 421 11.32 11.18 7.98
N HIS A 422 11.49 12.31 8.63
CA HIS A 422 10.82 12.63 9.86
C HIS A 422 9.70 13.64 9.63
N ALA A 423 8.55 13.34 10.21
CA ALA A 423 7.41 14.24 10.34
C ALA A 423 7.00 14.33 11.82
N ARG A 424 6.20 15.34 12.16
CA ARG A 424 5.89 15.66 13.57
C ARG A 424 4.93 14.68 14.25
N HIS A 425 4.06 14.06 13.48
CA HIS A 425 2.96 13.20 13.98
C HIS A 425 3.20 11.74 13.62
N PRO A 426 2.64 10.79 14.39
CA PRO A 426 2.81 9.37 14.11
C PRO A 426 2.33 9.02 12.71
N VAL A 427 3.08 8.14 12.04
CA VAL A 427 2.72 7.67 10.69
C VAL A 427 1.61 6.63 10.84
N ARG A 428 0.36 6.93 10.52
CA ARG A 428 -0.75 5.97 10.69
C ARG A 428 -1.05 5.19 9.43
N HIS A 429 -0.74 5.75 8.26
CA HIS A 429 -0.99 5.10 6.98
C HIS A 429 0.25 5.19 6.09
N VAL A 430 0.62 4.05 5.50
CA VAL A 430 1.68 3.93 4.50
C VAL A 430 1.11 3.11 3.36
N TRP A 431 1.15 3.66 2.16
CA TRP A 431 0.80 2.95 0.96
C TRP A 431 1.76 3.33 -0.15
N PHE A 432 2.19 2.38 -0.95
CA PHE A 432 3.00 2.64 -2.12
C PHE A 432 2.70 1.68 -3.25
N ASP A 433 3.04 2.15 -4.44
CA ASP A 433 3.10 1.36 -5.67
C ASP A 433 4.54 1.38 -6.23
N SER A 434 4.73 0.96 -7.48
CA SER A 434 5.98 1.01 -8.22
C SER A 434 6.49 2.43 -8.45
N HIS A 435 5.60 3.42 -8.54
CA HIS A 435 5.93 4.78 -8.93
C HIS A 435 5.60 5.85 -7.87
N SER A 436 4.72 5.56 -6.91
CA SER A 436 4.31 6.51 -5.88
C SER A 436 4.47 5.95 -4.46
N LEU A 437 4.65 6.84 -3.49
CA LEU A 437 4.52 6.56 -2.06
C LEU A 437 3.59 7.59 -1.43
N ILE A 438 2.66 7.14 -0.62
CA ILE A 438 1.74 7.96 0.15
C ILE A 438 1.96 7.65 1.63
N THR A 439 2.17 8.70 2.42
CA THR A 439 2.33 8.58 3.87
C THR A 439 1.41 9.58 4.56
N ALA A 440 0.61 9.11 5.51
CA ALA A 440 -0.25 9.97 6.32
C ALA A 440 0.24 9.99 7.77
N ASN A 441 0.53 11.19 8.24
CA ASN A 441 0.89 11.49 9.61
C ASN A 441 -0.34 12.05 10.30
N ILE A 442 -0.91 11.30 11.23
CA ILE A 442 -2.18 11.64 11.88
C ILE A 442 -1.88 11.91 13.36
N PRO A 443 -2.32 13.05 13.93
CA PRO A 443 -2.11 13.37 15.33
C PRO A 443 -2.91 12.43 16.25
N ASP A 444 -2.35 12.12 17.43
CA ASP A 444 -3.07 11.32 18.44
C ASP A 444 -4.22 12.11 19.08
N GLU A 445 -4.02 13.40 19.30
CA GLU A 445 -5.05 14.30 19.80
C GLU A 445 -5.87 14.86 18.63
N LYS A 446 -7.09 14.36 18.47
CA LYS A 446 -8.03 14.80 17.43
C LYS A 446 -8.67 16.16 17.75
N ALA A 447 -8.77 16.52 19.03
CA ALA A 447 -9.28 17.81 19.51
C ALA A 447 -8.28 18.42 20.49
N PRO A 448 -7.65 19.57 20.19
CA PRO A 448 -6.78 20.24 21.14
C PRO A 448 -7.60 20.71 22.35
N ARG A 449 -7.17 20.36 23.57
CA ARG A 449 -7.79 20.87 24.79
C ARG A 449 -7.52 22.36 24.92
N GLY A 450 -8.53 23.21 24.66
CA GLY A 450 -8.45 24.65 24.95
C GLY A 450 -9.16 25.56 23.95
N ALA A 451 -10.42 25.29 23.60
CA ALA A 451 -11.26 26.20 22.80
C ALA A 451 -11.66 27.46 23.61
N SER A 452 -10.68 28.26 24.01
CA SER A 452 -10.87 29.59 24.62
C SER A 452 -10.13 30.65 23.79
N ILE A 453 -10.76 31.02 22.68
CA ILE A 453 -10.70 32.29 21.93
C ILE A 453 -9.57 33.24 22.39
N MET A 454 -8.33 33.04 21.94
CA MET A 454 -7.28 34.08 21.92
C MET A 454 -6.30 33.80 20.77
N ASP A 455 -5.66 34.84 20.24
CA ASP A 455 -4.83 34.91 19.00
C ASP A 455 -3.68 33.87 18.86
N ASP A 456 -3.39 33.07 19.89
CA ASP A 456 -2.39 31.97 19.89
C ASP A 456 -2.95 30.66 19.26
N ASP A 457 -4.24 30.64 18.93
CA ASP A 457 -4.99 29.47 18.44
C ASP A 457 -4.54 28.99 17.05
N LEU A 458 -4.14 29.88 16.13
CA LEU A 458 -3.67 29.47 14.79
C LEU A 458 -2.36 28.69 14.84
N ALA A 459 -1.47 29.02 15.79
CA ALA A 459 -0.22 28.31 15.98
C ALA A 459 -0.43 26.94 16.65
N MET A 460 -1.36 26.84 17.61
CA MET A 460 -1.82 25.57 18.20
C MET A 460 -2.48 24.68 17.15
N HIS A 461 -3.35 25.24 16.30
CA HIS A 461 -3.96 24.53 15.20
C HIS A 461 -2.93 24.05 14.18
N ARG A 462 -1.86 24.81 13.88
CA ARG A 462 -0.72 24.39 13.05
C ARG A 462 0.10 23.24 13.64
N LYS A 463 0.14 23.13 14.97
CA LYS A 463 0.89 22.07 15.66
C LYS A 463 0.16 20.72 15.64
N HIS A 464 -1.17 20.72 15.64
CA HIS A 464 -1.99 19.50 15.68
C HIS A 464 -2.53 19.07 14.30
N GLN A 465 -1.89 19.52 13.20
CA GLN A 465 -2.33 19.19 11.84
C GLN A 465 -1.75 17.85 11.41
N GLY A 466 -2.62 16.95 10.96
CA GLY A 466 -2.15 15.81 10.19
C GLY A 466 -1.69 16.22 8.80
N ILE A 467 -0.69 15.53 8.30
CA ILE A 467 -0.05 15.83 7.01
C ILE A 467 -0.10 14.57 6.16
N ILE A 468 -0.47 14.71 4.89
CA ILE A 468 -0.38 13.65 3.89
C ILE A 468 0.68 14.06 2.88
N TYR A 469 1.71 13.22 2.76
CA TYR A 469 2.72 13.36 1.72
C TYR A 469 2.44 12.37 0.60
N ALA A 470 2.49 12.85 -0.64
CA ALA A 470 2.50 12.02 -1.84
C ALA A 470 3.83 12.24 -2.58
N TYR A 471 4.61 11.17 -2.66
CA TYR A 471 5.86 11.09 -3.39
C TYR A 471 5.60 10.47 -4.74
N GLU A 472 6.14 11.09 -5.78
CA GLU A 472 6.09 10.57 -7.13
C GLU A 472 7.50 10.40 -7.69
N PHE A 473 7.89 9.14 -7.94
CA PHE A 473 9.23 8.76 -8.40
C PHE A 473 9.30 8.58 -9.92
N SER A 474 8.17 8.61 -10.64
CA SER A 474 8.10 8.58 -12.11
C SER A 474 8.65 9.84 -12.78
N VAL A 475 8.73 10.94 -12.03
CA VAL A 475 9.09 12.25 -12.55
C VAL A 475 10.59 12.44 -12.41
N ASP A 476 11.29 12.46 -13.55
CA ASP A 476 12.68 12.91 -13.57
C ASP A 476 12.69 14.41 -13.24
N GLN A 477 13.55 14.77 -12.29
CA GLN A 477 13.63 16.08 -11.62
C GLN A 477 14.12 17.22 -12.53
N LEU A 478 13.71 17.26 -13.80
CA LEU A 478 13.93 18.36 -14.73
C LEU A 478 12.82 19.42 -14.66
N ALA A 479 11.71 19.13 -13.97
CA ALA A 479 10.64 20.08 -13.72
C ALA A 479 10.50 20.33 -12.22
N VAL A 480 10.71 21.60 -11.84
CA VAL A 480 10.54 22.20 -10.50
C VAL A 480 11.79 22.13 -9.60
N GLU A 481 12.64 23.15 -9.74
CA GLU A 481 13.34 23.75 -8.60
C GLU A 481 12.31 24.23 -7.58
N SER A 482 11.87 23.35 -6.69
CA SER A 482 11.35 23.77 -5.40
C SER A 482 12.39 23.38 -4.36
N VAL A 483 13.28 24.33 -4.07
CA VAL A 483 14.10 24.31 -2.87
C VAL A 483 13.22 23.92 -1.68
N LEU A 484 13.70 22.96 -0.89
CA LEU A 484 13.01 22.41 0.28
C LEU A 484 12.53 23.52 1.25
N PRO A 485 11.39 23.35 1.94
CA PRO A 485 10.91 24.28 2.97
C PRO A 485 11.88 24.44 4.15
N ILE A 486 12.84 23.53 4.34
CA ILE A 486 13.90 23.65 5.37
C ILE A 486 14.76 24.91 5.12
N CYS A 487 14.78 25.43 3.90
CA CYS A 487 15.49 26.65 3.53
C CYS A 487 14.59 27.87 3.28
N ARG A 488 13.28 27.79 3.56
CA ARG A 488 12.42 28.99 3.63
C ARG A 488 12.24 29.37 5.09
N SER A 489 13.03 30.31 5.57
CA SER A 489 12.61 31.12 6.70
C SER A 489 11.30 31.79 6.32
N SER A 490 10.22 31.54 7.06
CA SER A 490 8.95 32.23 6.89
C SER A 490 9.03 33.67 7.40
N TYR A 491 9.87 34.49 6.77
CA TYR A 491 9.89 35.94 6.99
C TYR A 491 9.29 36.61 5.75
N ASP A 492 7.99 36.41 5.58
CA ASP A 492 7.15 37.27 4.74
C ASP A 492 6.03 37.82 5.64
N GLU A 493 6.40 38.67 6.60
CA GLU A 493 5.47 39.62 7.22
C GLU A 493 5.81 41.01 6.67
N VAL A 494 4.85 41.61 5.96
CA VAL A 494 4.97 42.95 5.35
C VAL A 494 4.71 44.07 6.37
N THR A 495 4.48 43.77 7.65
CA THR A 495 4.22 44.81 8.66
C THR A 495 4.70 44.41 10.05
N GLY A 496 5.75 45.06 10.56
CA GLY A 496 5.96 45.20 12.01
C GLY A 496 7.39 45.00 12.53
N TYR A 497 8.07 46.14 12.76
CA TYR A 497 9.21 46.33 13.67
C TYR A 497 10.59 45.82 13.23
N ASN A 498 11.33 46.73 12.58
CA ASN A 498 12.78 46.73 12.49
C ASN A 498 13.43 46.72 13.89
N TYR A 499 13.88 45.56 14.35
CA TYR A 499 15.01 45.51 15.27
C TYR A 499 16.28 45.38 14.44
N ASN A 500 16.89 46.53 14.14
CA ASN A 500 18.26 46.61 13.65
C ASN A 500 19.21 46.03 14.71
N VAL A 501 19.43 44.72 14.70
CA VAL A 501 20.55 44.09 15.38
C VAL A 501 21.63 43.84 14.33
N GLY A 502 22.51 44.82 14.18
CA GLY A 502 23.72 44.67 13.38
C GLY A 502 24.67 43.70 14.07
N LEU A 503 24.72 42.46 13.60
CA LEU A 503 25.82 41.53 13.91
C LEU A 503 26.98 41.85 12.97
N ALA A 504 27.90 42.70 13.43
CA ALA A 504 29.21 42.81 12.83
C ALA A 504 30.01 41.54 13.16
N VAL A 505 30.36 40.74 12.16
CA VAL A 505 31.31 39.64 12.29
C VAL A 505 32.74 40.18 12.08
N PRO A 506 33.68 39.97 13.03
CA PRO A 506 34.96 40.68 13.05
C PRO A 506 36.09 39.96 12.29
N TYR A 507 35.83 39.44 11.07
CA TYR A 507 36.87 38.72 10.31
C TYR A 507 37.06 39.14 8.84
N ASP A 508 36.35 40.14 8.33
CA ASP A 508 36.60 40.67 6.98
C ASP A 508 37.48 41.93 6.98
N ASN A 509 38.61 41.87 7.67
CA ASN A 509 39.74 42.78 7.47
C ASN A 509 41.01 42.16 8.05
N ILE A 510 41.73 41.38 7.23
CA ILE A 510 43.20 41.34 7.05
C ILE A 510 43.49 40.53 5.79
#